data_AF-A0A2V6DBF1-F1
#
_entry.id   AF-A0A2V6DBF1-F1
#
_cell.length_a   1.000
_cell.length_b   1.000
_cell.length_c   1.000
_cell.angle_alpha   90.00
_cell.angle_beta   90.00
_cell.angle_gamma   90.00
#
_symmetry.space_group_name_H-M   'P 1'
#
loop_
_entity.id
_entity.type
_entity.pdbx_description
1 polymer ?
#
loop_
_entity_poly.entity_id
_entity_poly.type
_entity_poly.pdbx_seq_one_letter_code
_entity_poly.pdbx_strand_id
1 'polypeptide(L)' 'MRKFYTLLSREVRSYFHSPIAYVVLIFFLIVSGIDFYFQVSFMNQRQVQYTVQEAFFNSVFFW' A
#
# COMPACT_ATOMS: atom_id res chain seq x y z
N MET A 1 29.87 14.06 -4.43
CA MET A 1 29.04 12.86 -4.23
C MET A 1 29.07 12.28 -2.82
N ARG A 2 30.23 12.00 -2.18
CA ARG A 2 30.28 11.39 -0.81
C ARG A 2 29.40 12.09 0.23
N LYS A 3 29.43 13.43 0.32
CA LYS A 3 28.62 14.20 1.29
C LYS A 3 27.11 13.99 1.14
N PHE A 4 26.61 13.88 -0.09
CA PHE A 4 25.20 13.62 -0.37
C PHE A 4 24.78 12.23 0.13
N TYR A 5 25.58 11.20 -0.19
CA TYR A 5 25.33 9.84 0.30
C TYR A 5 25.38 9.73 1.83
N THR A 6 26.27 10.50 2.50
CA THR A 6 26.34 10.51 3.96
C THR A 6 25.09 11.13 4.59
N LEU A 7 24.58 12.23 4.05
CA LEU A 7 23.33 12.86 4.50
C LEU A 7 22.12 11.96 4.23
N LEU A 8 22.02 11.42 3.01
CA LEU A 8 20.92 10.54 2.62
C LEU A 8 20.88 9.27 3.48
N SER A 9 22.03 8.63 3.74
CA SER A 9 22.08 7.45 4.61
C SER A 9 21.68 7.77 6.07
N ARG A 10 22.00 8.97 6.56
CA ARG A 10 21.63 9.42 7.91
C ARG A 10 20.12 9.63 8.03
N GLU A 11 19.51 10.27 7.04
CA GLU A 11 18.06 10.49 7.02
C GLU A 11 17.28 9.19 6.81
N VAL A 12 17.72 8.35 5.88
CA VAL A 12 17.11 7.04 5.62
C VAL A 12 17.13 6.17 6.89
N ARG A 13 18.25 6.12 7.62
CA ARG A 13 18.31 5.42 8.92
C ARG A 13 17.41 6.04 9.97
N SER A 14 17.27 7.36 10.00
CA SER A 14 16.36 8.06 10.92
C SER A 14 14.89 7.72 10.62
N TYR A 15 14.50 7.64 9.34
CA TYR A 15 13.14 7.24 8.94
C TYR A 15 12.85 5.78 9.30
N PHE A 16 13.80 4.88 9.08
CA PHE A 16 13.69 3.48 9.47
C PHE A 16 13.87 3.23 10.98
N HIS A 17 14.15 4.26 11.78
CA HIS A 17 14.18 4.12 13.24
C HIS A 17 12.81 4.35 13.87
N SER A 18 11.85 4.92 13.13
CA SER A 18 10.47 5.12 13.59
C SER A 18 9.68 3.81 13.41
N PRO A 19 9.47 3.00 14.47
CA PRO A 19 8.70 1.77 14.38
C PRO A 19 7.27 1.99 13.87
N ILE A 20 6.74 3.21 14.04
CA ILE A 20 5.43 3.62 13.57
C ILE A 20 5.31 3.50 12.05
N ALA A 21 6.36 3.84 11.29
CA ALA A 21 6.31 3.76 9.83
C ALA A 21 6.09 2.33 9.35
N TYR A 22 6.74 1.35 9.99
CA TYR A 22 6.55 -0.06 9.66
C TYR A 22 5.17 -0.57 10.05
N VAL A 23 4.66 -0.18 11.22
CA VAL A 23 3.32 -0.58 11.67
C VAL A 23 2.26 -0.04 10.71
N VAL A 24 2.36 1.24 10.33
CA VAL A 24 1.43 1.86 9.38
C VAL A 24 1.54 1.22 8.00
N LEU A 25 2.76 0.93 7.53
CA LEU A 25 2.98 0.32 6.22
C LEU A 25 2.45 -1.12 6.17
N ILE A 26 2.70 -1.92 7.20
CA ILE A 26 2.15 -3.28 7.31
C ILE A 26 0.63 -3.25 7.42
N PHE A 27 0.07 -2.36 8.24
CA PHE A 27 -1.37 -2.20 8.37
C PHE A 27 -2.01 -1.84 7.02
N PHE A 28 -1.45 -0.85 6.34
CA PHE A 28 -1.88 -0.42 5.01
C PHE A 28 -1.81 -1.57 3.99
N LEU A 29 -0.72 -2.34 4.01
CA LEU A 29 -0.52 -3.48 3.11
C LEU A 29 -1.54 -4.59 3.37
N ILE A 30 -1.84 -4.90 4.63
CA ILE A 30 -2.82 -5.91 5.02
C ILE A 30 -4.23 -5.48 4.60
N VAL A 31 -4.63 -4.25 4.94
CA VAL A 31 -5.97 -3.72 4.60
C VAL A 31 -6.15 -3.69 3.08
N SER A 32 -5.16 -3.17 2.34
CA SER A 32 -5.20 -3.12 0.88
C SER A 32 -5.23 -4.52 0.25
N GLY A 33 -4.46 -5.47 0.80
CA GLY A 33 -4.42 -6.85 0.31
C GLY A 33 -5.74 -7.60 0.53
N ILE A 34 -6.37 -7.39 1.69
CA ILE A 34 -7.68 -7.97 2.01
C ILE A 34 -8.75 -7.37 1.09
N ASP A 35 -8.78 -6.05 0.90
CA ASP A 35 -9.73 -5.39 -0.01
C ASP A 35 -9.59 -5.93 -1.43
N PHE A 36 -8.35 -5.99 -1.94
CA PHE A 36 -8.05 -6.54 -3.26
C PHE A 36 -8.54 -7.99 -3.41
N TYR A 37 -8.30 -8.84 -2.42
CA TYR A 37 -8.75 -10.22 -2.44
C TYR A 37 -10.28 -10.32 -2.54
N PHE A 38 -11.01 -9.54 -1.75
CA PHE A 38 -12.47 -9.54 -1.78
C PHE A 38 -13.02 -9.06 -3.12
N GLN A 39 -12.47 -7.98 -3.67
CA GLN A 39 -12.90 -7.45 -4.97
C GLN A 39 -12.69 -8.47 -6.10
N VAL A 40 -11.49 -9.05 -6.18
CA VAL A 40 -11.18 -10.05 -7.21
C VAL A 40 -12.05 -11.31 -7.05
N SER A 41 -12.25 -11.78 -5.82
CA SER A 41 -13.10 -12.94 -5.55
C SER A 41 -14.56 -12.70 -5.96
N PHE A 42 -15.09 -11.50 -5.68
CA PHE A 42 -16.45 -11.11 -6.09
C PHE A 42 -16.59 -11.00 -7.61
N MET A 43 -15.60 -10.42 -8.28
CA MET A 43 -15.56 -10.32 -9.75
C MET A 43 -15.38 -11.67 -10.43
N ASN A 44 -14.76 -12.65 -9.78
CA ASN A 44 -14.63 -14.01 -10.32
C ASN A 44 -15.95 -14.80 -10.24
N GLN A 45 -16.84 -14.44 -9.30
CA GLN A 45 -18.12 -15.13 -9.10
C GLN A 45 -19.27 -14.58 -9.94
N ARG A 46 -19.18 -13.33 -10.42
CA ARG A 46 -20.23 -12.68 -11.21
C ARG A 46 -19.61 -12.01 -12.44
N GLN A 47 -20.30 -12.02 -13.58
CA GLN A 47 -19.91 -11.17 -14.69
C GLN A 47 -20.20 -9.72 -14.30
N VAL A 48 -19.14 -9.05 -13.86
CA VAL A 48 -19.16 -7.67 -13.41
C VAL A 48 -18.74 -6.78 -14.58
N GLN A 49 -19.48 -5.70 -14.81
CA GLN A 49 -19.29 -4.82 -15.97
C GLN A 49 -18.18 -3.77 -15.77
N TYR A 50 -17.68 -3.62 -14.53
CA TYR A 50 -16.60 -2.72 -14.18
C TYR A 50 -15.26 -3.46 -14.07
N THR A 51 -14.17 -2.76 -14.36
CA THR A 51 -12.81 -3.32 -14.34
C THR A 51 -12.27 -3.40 -12.91
N VAL A 52 -11.28 -4.29 -12.69
CA VAL A 52 -10.61 -4.43 -11.38
C VAL A 52 -9.98 -3.10 -10.94
N GLN A 53 -9.48 -2.32 -11.89
CA GLN A 53 -8.96 -0.99 -11.65
C GLN A 53 -10.05 -0.06 -11.11
N GLU A 54 -11.17 0.07 -11.81
CA GLU A 54 -12.26 0.95 -11.36
C GLU A 54 -12.79 0.56 -9.98
N ALA A 55 -12.92 -0.73 -9.70
CA ALA A 55 -13.37 -1.21 -8.40
C ALA A 55 -12.35 -0.90 -7.28
N PHE A 56 -11.04 -1.01 -7.57
CA PHE A 56 -9.99 -0.73 -6.60
C PHE A 56 -9.89 0.76 -6.26
N PHE A 57 -9.93 1.64 -7.27
CA PHE A 57 -9.81 3.09 -7.08
C PHE A 57 -11.10 3.77 -6.56
N ASN A 58 -12.25 3.11 -6.67
CA ASN A 58 -13.53 3.58 -6.12
C ASN A 58 -13.84 2.98 -4.73
N SER A 59 -12.91 2.17 -4.18
CA SER A 59 -13.04 1.61 -2.84
C SER A 59 -12.77 2.67 -1.77
N VAL A 60 -13.57 2.67 -0.70
CA VAL A 60 -13.38 3.54 0.47
C VAL A 60 -12.01 3.30 1.11
N PHE A 61 -11.43 2.10 0.97
CA PHE A 61 -10.12 1.76 1.52
C PHE A 61 -8.94 2.30 0.71
N PHE A 62 -9.19 2.85 -0.48
CA PHE A 62 -8.16 3.50 -1.29
C PHE A 62 -7.95 4.98 -0.92
N TRP A 63 -8.92 5.62 -0.23
CA TRP A 63 -8.89 7.03 0.19
C TRP A 63 -8.59 7.17 1.69
#